data_AF-A0A2I0IIY9-F1
#
_entry.id   AF-A0A2I0IIY9-F1
#
_cell.length_a   1.000
_cell.length_b   1.000
_cell.length_c   1.000
_cell.angle_alpha   90.00
_cell.angle_beta   90.00
_cell.angle_gamma   90.00
#
_symmetry.space_group_name_H-M   'P 1'
#
loop_
_entity.id
_entity.type
_entity.pdbx_description
1 polymer ?
#
loop_
_entity_poly.entity_id
_entity_poly.type
_entity_poly.pdbx_seq_one_letter_code
_entity_poly.pdbx_strand_id
1 'polypeptide(L)'
;MSIQPENIERGVAARFRQPLHNEDFLEAQALECYVRDINCVNDTGPRLSEVVFRNSYNDYDLRNHVFRWDSRDYRDIFINGFQAWPLGNPAPQDLQYYNLLAHVNEGGIPLAEPHVRRAFVSTTLNPDMRFRLNVPVGTLIYRYEIYAPGGILVQETLGDRYNFVGQREIAFVGGIDRQYIRAAQIFEVTGYDDQGRPRTQRHENVVVINMYFNPQSHPEELIKINRPCCYYKNEEGHYVPLRIRLFRAIREKRDLAKHDTDDDSKAADEISYTDYVPNPESDDPAATLEFYTTDNPAGIIDWYSKEVANLESYIDAAFLSSSANEAYLFMRNEYVLMNYAPGSDKIVSGPSLICDGFPSLVDTTFGEYGIDCGFRALHEFLGLHPGDQRLVAYIFSGNLCAMVNHAPDAKDDKITSGPLTICTMFPFFKGSEFESGIDAAFEVNKTHEAYLFKSSQYARINYVSHKLIAKGPIIKGFPCLRGTIFESGIQAAFTSHSKDEAYLFKGKSFAVINFAQGAITNDGVKEIVSNWPSLAPILPRKNKGVDVHDHEHIKSSADDQPQDNPPKDKPAHVHDELK
;
A
#
# COMPACT_ATOMS: atom_id res chain seq x y z
N MET A 1 -2.33 -23.94 -9.19
CA MET A 1 -2.47 -22.71 -10.01
C MET A 1 -2.38 -21.50 -9.08
N SER A 2 -2.05 -20.31 -9.57
CA SER A 2 -2.21 -19.06 -8.81
C SER A 2 -3.45 -18.32 -9.29
N ILE A 3 -4.10 -17.58 -8.39
CA ILE A 3 -5.14 -16.63 -8.82
C ILE A 3 -4.43 -15.42 -9.44
N GLN A 4 -4.63 -15.24 -10.74
CA GLN A 4 -4.06 -14.14 -11.49
C GLN A 4 -4.63 -12.80 -11.00
N PRO A 5 -3.84 -11.71 -11.04
CA PRO A 5 -4.28 -10.37 -10.66
C PRO A 5 -5.67 -9.94 -11.18
N GLU A 6 -5.99 -10.24 -12.43
CA GLU A 6 -7.21 -9.83 -13.12
C GLU A 6 -8.47 -10.63 -12.71
N ASN A 7 -8.29 -11.71 -11.95
CA ASN A 7 -9.40 -12.55 -11.53
C ASN A 7 -10.06 -11.98 -10.28
N ILE A 8 -11.40 -11.99 -10.24
CA ILE A 8 -12.18 -11.45 -9.12
C ILE A 8 -11.88 -12.18 -7.80
N GLU A 9 -11.55 -13.48 -7.87
CA GLU A 9 -11.19 -14.32 -6.73
C GLU A 9 -9.92 -13.81 -6.01
N ARG A 10 -9.12 -12.94 -6.67
CA ARG A 10 -7.90 -12.37 -6.10
C ARG A 10 -8.20 -11.58 -4.83
N GLY A 11 -9.36 -10.93 -4.77
CA GLY A 11 -9.81 -10.14 -3.63
C GLY A 11 -9.91 -10.93 -2.31
N VAL A 12 -10.11 -12.24 -2.39
CA VAL A 12 -10.29 -13.14 -1.23
C VAL A 12 -9.20 -14.22 -1.14
N ALA A 13 -8.12 -14.10 -1.91
CA ALA A 13 -7.12 -15.14 -2.06
C ALA A 13 -6.20 -15.34 -0.83
N ALA A 14 -6.15 -14.38 0.10
CA ALA A 14 -5.21 -14.40 1.22
C ALA A 14 -5.36 -15.61 2.14
N ARG A 15 -6.56 -16.19 2.25
CA ARG A 15 -6.82 -17.39 3.05
C ARG A 15 -6.13 -18.64 2.49
N PHE A 16 -5.89 -18.68 1.19
CA PHE A 16 -5.49 -19.91 0.51
C PHE A 16 -3.98 -19.96 0.29
N ARG A 17 -3.39 -21.11 0.61
CA ARG A 17 -1.97 -21.35 0.33
C ARG A 17 -1.76 -21.54 -1.17
N GLN A 18 -0.70 -20.96 -1.73
CA GLN A 18 -0.33 -21.18 -3.13
C GLN A 18 0.76 -22.25 -3.22
N PRO A 19 0.77 -23.07 -4.28
CA PRO A 19 -0.19 -23.10 -5.39
C PRO A 19 -1.55 -23.69 -4.98
N LEU A 20 -2.63 -23.15 -5.55
CA LEU A 20 -4.00 -23.57 -5.30
C LEU A 20 -4.34 -24.86 -6.04
N HIS A 21 -5.10 -25.72 -5.37
CA HIS A 21 -5.82 -26.84 -5.97
C HIS A 21 -7.17 -26.37 -6.55
N ASN A 22 -7.83 -27.22 -7.35
CA ASN A 22 -9.12 -26.88 -7.96
C ASN A 22 -10.20 -26.58 -6.91
N GLU A 23 -10.17 -27.29 -5.77
CA GLU A 23 -11.10 -27.08 -4.67
C GLU A 23 -10.90 -25.69 -4.03
N ASP A 24 -9.65 -25.28 -3.80
CA ASP A 24 -9.33 -23.94 -3.27
C ASP A 24 -9.84 -22.83 -4.20
N PHE A 25 -9.73 -23.03 -5.52
CA PHE A 25 -10.22 -22.06 -6.50
C PHE A 25 -11.75 -21.95 -6.47
N LEU A 26 -12.45 -23.08 -6.38
CA LEU A 26 -13.92 -23.10 -6.25
C LEU A 26 -14.37 -22.47 -4.93
N GLU A 27 -13.65 -22.71 -3.84
CA GLU A 27 -13.93 -22.08 -2.54
C GLU A 27 -13.69 -20.57 -2.61
N ALA A 28 -12.60 -20.11 -3.24
CA ALA A 28 -12.33 -18.68 -3.44
C ALA A 28 -13.43 -18.00 -4.28
N GLN A 29 -13.90 -18.66 -5.34
CA GLN A 29 -15.01 -18.16 -6.15
C GLN A 29 -16.32 -18.09 -5.37
N ALA A 30 -16.65 -19.12 -4.58
CA ALA A 30 -17.82 -19.09 -3.72
C ALA A 30 -17.72 -17.97 -2.67
N LEU A 31 -16.55 -17.79 -2.08
CA LEU A 31 -16.29 -16.78 -1.06
C LEU A 31 -16.44 -15.34 -1.61
N GLU A 32 -15.93 -15.08 -2.82
CA GLU A 32 -16.15 -13.80 -3.52
C GLU A 32 -17.65 -13.55 -3.76
N CYS A 33 -18.36 -14.56 -4.29
CA CYS A 33 -19.80 -14.46 -4.54
C CYS A 33 -20.57 -14.14 -3.26
N TYR A 34 -20.30 -14.83 -2.14
CA TYR A 34 -20.99 -14.56 -0.87
C TYR A 34 -20.76 -13.13 -0.38
N VAL A 35 -19.52 -12.65 -0.43
CA VAL A 35 -19.19 -11.28 -0.02
C VAL A 35 -19.92 -10.26 -0.89
N ARG A 36 -19.87 -10.42 -2.21
CA ARG A 36 -20.52 -9.50 -3.14
C ARG A 36 -22.04 -9.54 -3.04
N ASP A 37 -22.63 -10.73 -2.99
CA ASP A 37 -24.08 -10.88 -2.91
C ASP A 37 -24.62 -10.26 -1.62
N ILE A 38 -23.98 -10.53 -0.47
CA ILE A 38 -24.43 -9.99 0.82
C ILE A 38 -24.23 -8.48 0.89
N ASN A 39 -23.10 -7.95 0.40
CA ASN A 39 -22.81 -6.53 0.55
C ASN A 39 -23.48 -5.65 -0.52
N CYS A 40 -23.66 -6.14 -1.74
CA CYS A 40 -24.13 -5.32 -2.86
C CYS A 40 -25.56 -5.64 -3.31
N VAL A 41 -25.97 -6.91 -3.31
CA VAL A 41 -27.22 -7.36 -3.96
C VAL A 41 -28.34 -7.59 -2.96
N ASN A 42 -28.04 -8.19 -1.80
CA ASN A 42 -29.05 -8.67 -0.87
C ASN A 42 -29.86 -7.53 -0.26
N ASP A 43 -31.19 -7.68 -0.25
CA ASP A 43 -32.11 -6.67 0.26
C ASP A 43 -31.93 -6.32 1.74
N THR A 44 -31.40 -7.26 2.53
CA THR A 44 -31.14 -7.14 3.97
C THR A 44 -29.70 -6.75 4.29
N GLY A 45 -28.83 -6.71 3.28
CA GLY A 45 -27.44 -6.28 3.39
C GLY A 45 -27.29 -4.75 3.24
N PRO A 46 -26.05 -4.23 3.26
CA PRO A 46 -25.80 -2.80 3.14
C PRO A 46 -26.17 -2.21 1.78
N ARG A 47 -26.32 -3.01 0.71
CA ARG A 47 -26.60 -2.52 -0.66
C ARG A 47 -25.56 -1.48 -1.13
N LEU A 48 -24.30 -1.86 -1.03
CA LEU A 48 -23.18 -1.09 -1.55
C LEU A 48 -23.19 -1.14 -3.08
N SER A 49 -22.64 -0.11 -3.73
CA SER A 49 -22.50 -0.10 -5.18
C SER A 49 -21.51 -1.17 -5.65
N GLU A 50 -20.42 -1.34 -4.91
CA GLU A 50 -19.37 -2.32 -5.17
C GLU A 50 -18.57 -2.61 -3.90
N VAL A 51 -17.85 -3.73 -3.90
CA VAL A 51 -16.79 -4.02 -2.92
C VAL A 51 -15.46 -3.67 -3.59
N VAL A 52 -14.73 -2.73 -3.00
CA VAL A 52 -13.46 -2.25 -3.55
C VAL A 52 -12.32 -3.04 -2.91
N PHE A 53 -11.61 -3.84 -3.70
CA PHE A 53 -10.41 -4.56 -3.26
C PHE A 53 -9.14 -3.75 -3.53
N ARG A 54 -8.06 -4.04 -2.79
CA ARG A 54 -6.72 -3.52 -3.10
C ARG A 54 -6.32 -3.90 -4.51
N ASN A 55 -5.61 -2.99 -5.19
CA ASN A 55 -5.15 -3.19 -6.56
C ASN A 55 -4.25 -4.42 -6.67
N SER A 56 -4.63 -5.36 -7.51
CA SER A 56 -3.85 -6.58 -7.75
C SER A 56 -2.92 -6.49 -8.95
N TYR A 57 -3.10 -5.50 -9.83
CA TYR A 57 -2.34 -5.40 -11.07
C TYR A 57 -0.83 -5.32 -10.81
N ASN A 58 -0.05 -6.08 -11.58
CA ASN A 58 1.38 -6.28 -11.32
C ASN A 58 1.67 -6.71 -9.87
N ASP A 59 0.77 -7.48 -9.24
CA ASP A 59 0.88 -7.93 -7.85
C ASP A 59 0.98 -6.78 -6.83
N TYR A 60 0.40 -5.60 -7.12
CA TYR A 60 0.51 -4.43 -6.23
C TYR A 60 0.00 -4.71 -4.80
N ASP A 61 -1.02 -5.55 -4.66
CA ASP A 61 -1.60 -6.02 -3.39
C ASP A 61 -0.61 -6.87 -2.57
N LEU A 62 0.19 -7.70 -3.24
CA LEU A 62 1.24 -8.55 -2.68
C LEU A 62 2.56 -7.81 -2.49
N ARG A 63 2.80 -6.71 -3.20
CA ARG A 63 4.03 -5.93 -3.07
C ARG A 63 4.00 -4.97 -1.90
N ASN A 64 2.84 -4.57 -1.41
CA ASN A 64 2.72 -3.57 -0.34
C ASN A 64 2.20 -4.21 0.96
N HIS A 65 2.89 -3.92 2.06
CA HIS A 65 2.57 -4.50 3.36
C HIS A 65 1.33 -3.86 3.98
N VAL A 66 0.56 -4.65 4.70
CA VAL A 66 -0.37 -4.17 5.72
C VAL A 66 0.11 -4.60 7.09
N PHE A 67 -0.33 -3.88 8.12
CA PHE A 67 0.03 -4.16 9.49
C PHE A 67 -1.14 -4.73 10.28
N ARG A 68 -0.82 -5.54 11.28
CA ARG A 68 -1.79 -5.96 12.29
C ARG A 68 -1.12 -5.99 13.66
N TRP A 69 -1.71 -5.29 14.62
CA TRP A 69 -1.38 -5.46 16.03
C TRP A 69 -2.21 -6.59 16.63
N ASP A 70 -1.56 -7.52 17.34
CA ASP A 70 -2.20 -8.68 17.96
C ASP A 70 -1.46 -9.05 19.28
N SER A 71 -2.14 -9.64 20.25
CA SER A 71 -1.53 -10.15 21.49
C SER A 71 -1.26 -11.65 21.44
N ARG A 72 -1.72 -12.36 20.40
CA ARG A 72 -1.32 -13.76 20.17
C ARG A 72 0.14 -13.81 19.79
N ASP A 73 0.83 -14.86 20.22
CA ASP A 73 2.26 -14.98 20.01
C ASP A 73 2.61 -15.19 18.52
N TYR A 74 3.71 -14.60 18.06
CA TYR A 74 4.18 -14.75 16.68
C TYR A 74 4.42 -16.21 16.30
N ARG A 75 4.78 -17.09 17.24
CA ARG A 75 4.98 -18.52 17.00
C ARG A 75 3.69 -19.18 16.50
N ASP A 76 2.57 -18.89 17.16
CA ASP A 76 1.26 -19.44 16.79
C ASP A 76 0.79 -18.91 15.44
N ILE A 77 0.97 -17.60 15.22
CA ILE A 77 0.56 -16.94 13.97
C ILE A 77 1.44 -17.37 12.78
N PHE A 78 2.75 -17.53 12.96
CA PHE A 78 3.63 -18.01 11.89
C PHE A 78 3.37 -19.47 11.53
N ILE A 79 2.86 -20.28 12.46
CA ILE A 79 2.49 -21.68 12.18
C ILE A 79 1.14 -21.77 11.48
N ASN A 80 0.15 -20.98 11.91
CA ASN A 80 -1.26 -21.17 11.54
C ASN A 80 -1.86 -20.08 10.64
N GLY A 81 -1.18 -18.95 10.49
CA GLY A 81 -1.75 -17.75 9.87
C GLY A 81 -2.82 -17.08 10.74
N PHE A 82 -3.45 -16.04 10.22
CA PHE A 82 -4.64 -15.44 10.82
C PHE A 82 -5.90 -16.12 10.28
N GLN A 83 -6.64 -16.80 11.14
CA GLN A 83 -7.89 -17.46 10.74
C GLN A 83 -9.09 -16.60 11.12
N ALA A 84 -10.05 -16.46 10.20
CA ALA A 84 -11.39 -15.99 10.56
C ALA A 84 -12.10 -17.07 11.40
N TRP A 85 -13.06 -16.65 12.22
CA TRP A 85 -13.79 -17.57 13.10
C TRP A 85 -14.66 -18.53 12.30
N PRO A 86 -14.57 -19.86 12.49
CA PRO A 86 -15.38 -20.79 11.72
C PRO A 86 -16.88 -20.55 11.95
N LEU A 87 -17.65 -20.57 10.85
CA LEU A 87 -19.10 -20.34 10.86
C LEU A 87 -19.84 -21.30 11.83
N GLY A 88 -19.38 -22.55 11.96
CA GLY A 88 -20.08 -23.60 12.71
C GLY A 88 -21.12 -24.32 11.83
N ASN A 89 -22.09 -25.03 12.45
CA ASN A 89 -23.21 -25.62 11.71
C ASN A 89 -24.14 -24.50 11.20
N PRO A 90 -24.48 -24.46 9.90
CA PRO A 90 -25.17 -23.33 9.30
C PRO A 90 -26.61 -23.22 9.80
N ALA A 91 -26.98 -22.03 10.25
CA ALA A 91 -28.38 -21.63 10.39
C ALA A 91 -28.75 -20.73 9.21
N PRO A 92 -30.03 -20.67 8.77
CA PRO A 92 -30.44 -19.98 7.53
C PRO A 92 -30.30 -18.44 7.51
N GLN A 93 -29.46 -17.83 8.36
CA GLN A 93 -29.33 -16.38 8.60
C GLN A 93 -27.87 -15.89 8.54
N ASP A 94 -27.02 -16.57 7.75
CA ASP A 94 -25.59 -16.29 7.54
C ASP A 94 -25.28 -14.91 6.88
N LEU A 95 -26.29 -14.06 6.72
CA LEU A 95 -26.22 -12.70 6.19
C LEU A 95 -25.26 -11.82 6.98
N GLN A 96 -25.19 -11.97 8.30
CA GLN A 96 -24.34 -11.13 9.15
C GLN A 96 -22.87 -11.57 9.17
N TYR A 97 -22.56 -12.80 8.76
CA TYR A 97 -21.18 -13.31 8.82
C TYR A 97 -20.28 -12.66 7.76
N TYR A 98 -20.80 -12.43 6.55
CA TYR A 98 -20.10 -11.75 5.45
C TYR A 98 -20.53 -10.28 5.28
N ASN A 99 -21.31 -9.71 6.19
CA ASN A 99 -21.70 -8.29 6.13
C ASN A 99 -20.54 -7.41 6.61
N LEU A 100 -19.93 -6.66 5.70
CA LEU A 100 -18.79 -5.80 6.00
C LEU A 100 -19.17 -4.64 6.93
N LEU A 101 -20.35 -4.04 6.73
CA LEU A 101 -20.82 -2.95 7.58
C LEU A 101 -21.07 -3.43 9.02
N ALA A 102 -21.61 -4.64 9.18
CA ALA A 102 -21.75 -5.27 10.50
C ALA A 102 -20.40 -5.70 11.09
N HIS A 103 -19.42 -6.09 10.25
CA HIS A 103 -18.07 -6.38 10.71
C HIS A 103 -17.39 -5.15 11.32
N VAL A 104 -17.41 -4.01 10.64
CA VAL A 104 -16.72 -2.80 11.13
C VAL A 104 -17.39 -2.17 12.35
N ASN A 105 -18.72 -2.31 12.47
CA ASN A 105 -19.48 -1.70 13.56
C ASN A 105 -19.66 -2.63 14.77
N GLU A 106 -19.68 -3.96 14.55
CA GLU A 106 -20.05 -4.95 15.58
C GLU A 106 -19.02 -6.08 15.73
N GLY A 107 -18.04 -6.20 14.83
CA GLY A 107 -17.04 -7.27 14.82
C GLY A 107 -16.08 -7.25 16.02
N GLY A 108 -16.15 -6.18 16.82
CA GLY A 108 -15.37 -6.02 18.03
C GLY A 108 -13.94 -5.59 17.79
N ILE A 109 -13.30 -5.19 18.88
CA ILE A 109 -11.89 -4.81 18.95
C ILE A 109 -11.04 -6.07 18.65
N PRO A 110 -9.96 -5.97 17.84
CA PRO A 110 -8.98 -7.04 17.75
C PRO A 110 -8.54 -7.40 19.16
N LEU A 111 -8.80 -8.64 19.60
CA LEU A 111 -8.41 -9.25 20.90
C LEU A 111 -9.44 -9.26 22.03
N ALA A 112 -10.64 -8.70 21.86
CA ALA A 112 -11.77 -9.12 22.68
C ALA A 112 -12.23 -10.51 22.18
N GLU A 113 -12.64 -11.43 23.07
CA GLU A 113 -13.43 -12.59 22.62
C GLU A 113 -14.61 -12.04 21.83
N PRO A 114 -14.65 -12.24 20.50
CA PRO A 114 -15.72 -11.64 19.73
C PRO A 114 -16.97 -12.44 20.08
N HIS A 115 -17.89 -11.80 20.80
CA HIS A 115 -19.24 -12.34 20.99
C HIS A 115 -19.95 -12.57 19.64
N VAL A 116 -19.37 -12.07 18.53
CA VAL A 116 -19.95 -12.15 17.19
C VAL A 116 -18.91 -12.61 16.16
N ARG A 117 -19.17 -13.77 15.54
CA ARG A 117 -18.30 -14.35 14.49
C ARG A 117 -18.46 -13.58 13.19
N ARG A 118 -17.34 -13.29 12.52
CA ARG A 118 -17.27 -12.60 11.23
C ARG A 118 -16.29 -13.29 10.30
N ALA A 119 -16.54 -13.17 9.01
CA ALA A 119 -15.71 -13.71 7.96
C ALA A 119 -14.40 -12.94 7.75
N PHE A 120 -14.11 -11.88 8.52
CA PHE A 120 -13.03 -10.96 8.17
C PHE A 120 -11.92 -10.92 9.22
N VAL A 121 -10.68 -10.76 8.75
CA VAL A 121 -9.50 -10.41 9.54
C VAL A 121 -9.10 -8.99 9.18
N SER A 122 -9.24 -8.07 10.13
CA SER A 122 -8.85 -6.67 9.95
C SER A 122 -7.34 -6.46 10.06
N THR A 123 -6.82 -5.62 9.19
CA THR A 123 -5.44 -5.11 9.18
C THR A 123 -5.51 -3.61 8.89
N THR A 124 -4.38 -2.92 8.86
CA THR A 124 -4.33 -1.46 8.68
C THR A 124 -3.15 -1.04 7.82
N LEU A 125 -3.32 0.06 7.08
CA LEU A 125 -2.21 0.74 6.42
C LEU A 125 -1.36 1.54 7.40
N ASN A 126 -1.90 1.94 8.55
CA ASN A 126 -1.20 2.74 9.55
C ASN A 126 -0.40 1.82 10.50
N PRO A 127 0.95 1.81 10.43
CA PRO A 127 1.79 0.96 11.29
C PRO A 127 1.66 1.27 12.78
N ASP A 128 1.22 2.48 13.12
CA ASP A 128 1.10 3.03 14.47
C ASP A 128 -0.32 2.93 15.03
N MET A 129 -1.27 2.40 14.25
CA MET A 129 -2.64 2.28 14.71
C MET A 129 -2.76 1.23 15.82
N ARG A 130 -2.93 1.71 17.05
CA ARG A 130 -3.13 0.90 18.25
C ARG A 130 -4.61 0.80 18.55
N PHE A 131 -5.16 -0.39 18.39
CA PHE A 131 -6.52 -0.67 18.83
C PHE A 131 -6.60 -0.61 20.36
N ARG A 132 -7.79 -0.26 20.87
CA ARG A 132 -8.09 -0.43 22.30
C ARG A 132 -7.74 -1.86 22.69
N LEU A 133 -7.09 -2.06 23.82
CA LEU A 133 -6.53 -3.36 24.15
C LEU A 133 -6.68 -3.58 25.64
N ASN A 134 -7.40 -4.62 26.07
CA ASN A 134 -7.59 -4.89 27.48
C ASN A 134 -6.65 -6.01 27.95
N VAL A 135 -5.36 -5.68 28.03
CA VAL A 135 -4.31 -6.61 28.49
C VAL A 135 -3.56 -5.98 29.67
N PRO A 136 -2.97 -6.77 30.58
CA PRO A 136 -2.16 -6.21 31.66
C PRO A 136 -0.94 -5.43 31.15
N VAL A 137 -0.53 -4.40 31.89
CA VAL A 137 0.80 -3.77 31.71
C VAL A 137 1.88 -4.84 31.88
N GLY A 138 2.92 -4.79 31.03
CA GLY A 138 3.96 -5.82 30.91
C GLY A 138 3.61 -6.94 29.91
N THR A 139 2.40 -6.93 29.34
CA THR A 139 2.04 -7.90 28.30
C THR A 139 2.82 -7.60 27.01
N LEU A 140 3.38 -8.65 26.40
CA LEU A 140 3.94 -8.55 25.06
C LEU A 140 2.82 -8.52 24.02
N ILE A 141 2.94 -7.59 23.09
CA ILE A 141 2.09 -7.50 21.91
C ILE A 141 2.97 -7.43 20.66
N TYR A 142 2.39 -7.84 19.54
CA TYR A 142 3.12 -8.07 18.31
C TYR A 142 2.51 -7.24 17.20
N ARG A 143 3.37 -6.58 16.42
CA ARG A 143 2.97 -6.02 15.14
C ARG A 143 3.46 -6.92 14.03
N TYR A 144 2.53 -7.40 13.22
CA TYR A 144 2.80 -8.26 12.07
C TYR A 144 2.87 -7.41 10.81
N GLU A 145 3.86 -7.71 9.97
CA GLU A 145 4.00 -7.16 8.63
C GLU A 145 3.58 -8.24 7.62
N ILE A 146 2.59 -7.92 6.79
CA ILE A 146 1.85 -8.89 5.99
C ILE A 146 1.82 -8.45 4.52
N TYR A 147 2.24 -9.32 3.62
CA TYR A 147 2.19 -9.15 2.16
C TYR A 147 1.25 -10.20 1.57
N ALA A 148 -0.05 -9.92 1.59
CA ALA A 148 -1.11 -10.84 1.20
C ALA A 148 -1.85 -10.35 -0.06
N PRO A 149 -2.41 -11.24 -0.89
CA PRO A 149 -3.21 -10.85 -2.04
C PRO A 149 -4.61 -10.40 -1.60
N GLY A 150 -5.24 -9.52 -2.39
CA GLY A 150 -6.59 -9.04 -2.12
C GLY A 150 -6.70 -8.16 -0.88
N GLY A 151 -7.82 -8.30 -0.16
CA GLY A 151 -8.18 -7.44 0.97
C GLY A 151 -9.04 -6.26 0.54
N ILE A 152 -10.13 -6.03 1.27
CA ILE A 152 -11.12 -4.99 1.00
C ILE A 152 -10.62 -3.66 1.54
N LEU A 153 -10.62 -2.64 0.69
CA LEU A 153 -10.45 -1.24 1.05
C LEU A 153 -11.75 -0.76 1.72
N VAL A 154 -11.79 -0.83 3.06
CA VAL A 154 -13.03 -0.66 3.84
C VAL A 154 -13.62 0.73 3.68
N GLN A 155 -12.77 1.77 3.75
CA GLN A 155 -13.17 3.16 3.60
C GLN A 155 -13.77 3.42 2.22
N GLU A 156 -13.11 2.95 1.16
CA GLU A 156 -13.54 3.12 -0.23
C GLU A 156 -14.82 2.33 -0.53
N THR A 157 -15.01 1.18 0.12
CA THR A 157 -16.20 0.33 -0.04
C THR A 157 -17.42 0.90 0.68
N LEU A 158 -17.25 1.44 1.89
CA LEU A 158 -18.35 1.89 2.74
C LEU A 158 -18.64 3.40 2.63
N GLY A 159 -17.69 4.20 2.15
CA GLY A 159 -17.80 5.66 2.03
C GLY A 159 -18.24 6.30 3.34
N ASP A 160 -19.25 7.18 3.26
CA ASP A 160 -19.82 7.91 4.39
C ASP A 160 -20.42 7.02 5.49
N ARG A 161 -20.54 5.71 5.26
CA ARG A 161 -21.03 4.74 6.27
C ARG A 161 -19.91 4.23 7.18
N TYR A 162 -18.65 4.59 6.92
CA TYR A 162 -17.51 4.20 7.73
C TYR A 162 -17.06 5.34 8.64
N ASN A 163 -17.23 5.15 9.95
CA ASN A 163 -16.95 6.18 10.96
C ASN A 163 -15.51 6.11 11.50
N PHE A 164 -14.67 5.20 10.99
CA PHE A 164 -13.34 4.94 11.54
C PHE A 164 -12.24 5.19 10.51
N VAL A 165 -12.37 6.25 9.71
CA VAL A 165 -11.48 6.58 8.59
C VAL A 165 -9.99 6.54 8.97
N GLY A 166 -9.63 7.01 10.16
CA GLY A 166 -8.25 6.97 10.67
C GLY A 166 -7.67 5.57 10.88
N GLN A 167 -8.50 4.52 10.96
CA GLN A 167 -8.03 3.14 11.08
C GLN A 167 -7.40 2.60 9.80
N ARG A 168 -7.73 3.17 8.63
CA ARG A 168 -7.27 2.72 7.31
C ARG A 168 -7.37 1.21 7.14
N GLU A 169 -8.52 0.70 7.52
CA GLU A 169 -8.74 -0.73 7.66
C GLU A 169 -8.73 -1.44 6.30
N ILE A 170 -7.96 -2.51 6.23
CA ILE A 170 -7.99 -3.50 5.15
C ILE A 170 -8.54 -4.80 5.72
N ALA A 171 -9.70 -5.24 5.23
CA ALA A 171 -10.36 -6.45 5.71
C ALA A 171 -10.10 -7.64 4.78
N PHE A 172 -9.46 -8.69 5.29
CA PHE A 172 -9.24 -9.94 4.54
C PHE A 172 -10.36 -10.94 4.81
N VAL A 173 -10.92 -11.49 3.75
CA VAL A 173 -12.02 -12.46 3.84
C VAL A 173 -11.46 -13.85 4.11
N GLY A 174 -12.03 -14.53 5.11
CA GLY A 174 -11.74 -15.89 5.50
C GLY A 174 -10.42 -16.09 6.27
N GLY A 175 -9.46 -15.18 6.15
CA GLY A 175 -8.18 -15.24 6.86
C GLY A 175 -7.00 -14.82 6.01
N ILE A 176 -5.80 -15.03 6.54
CA ILE A 176 -4.51 -14.77 5.93
C ILE A 176 -3.61 -15.97 6.22
N ASP A 177 -3.26 -16.77 5.21
CA ASP A 177 -2.34 -17.90 5.35
C ASP A 177 -0.94 -17.40 5.75
N ARG A 178 -0.25 -18.22 6.54
CA ARG A 178 1.10 -17.94 7.04
C ARG A 178 2.11 -17.58 5.95
N GLN A 179 1.92 -18.07 4.71
CA GLN A 179 2.83 -17.76 3.60
C GLN A 179 2.89 -16.26 3.28
N TYR A 180 1.88 -15.49 3.68
CA TYR A 180 1.78 -14.05 3.42
C TYR A 180 2.23 -13.20 4.61
N ILE A 181 2.56 -13.79 5.75
CA ILE A 181 2.99 -13.08 6.95
C ILE A 181 4.51 -13.09 6.97
N ARG A 182 5.14 -11.94 6.70
CA ARG A 182 6.61 -11.84 6.58
C ARG A 182 7.28 -11.84 7.93
N ALA A 183 6.81 -10.98 8.83
CA ALA A 183 7.56 -10.66 10.03
C ALA A 183 6.67 -10.25 11.21
N ALA A 184 7.27 -10.29 12.40
CA ALA A 184 6.69 -9.80 13.63
C ALA A 184 7.71 -8.95 14.39
N GLN A 185 7.23 -7.86 14.98
CA GLN A 185 7.99 -6.97 15.85
C GLN A 185 7.37 -7.01 17.24
N ILE A 186 8.21 -7.01 18.27
CA ILE A 186 7.78 -7.30 19.64
C ILE A 186 7.80 -6.02 20.46
N PHE A 187 6.66 -5.72 21.09
CA PHE A 187 6.47 -4.57 21.94
C PHE A 187 5.93 -5.01 23.30
N GLU A 188 6.21 -4.22 24.32
CA GLU A 188 5.71 -4.40 25.67
C GLU A 188 4.76 -3.26 26.01
N VAL A 189 3.60 -3.59 26.59
CA VAL A 189 2.63 -2.59 27.04
C VAL A 189 3.14 -1.93 28.32
N THR A 190 3.36 -0.62 28.27
CA THR A 190 3.86 0.18 29.41
C THR A 190 2.76 0.98 30.12
N GLY A 191 1.59 1.10 29.50
CA GLY A 191 0.45 1.81 30.07
C GLY A 191 -0.64 2.04 29.03
N TYR A 192 -1.51 3.01 29.30
CA TYR A 192 -2.67 3.33 28.45
C TYR A 192 -2.86 4.83 28.33
N ASP A 193 -3.18 5.30 27.12
CA ASP A 193 -3.64 6.67 26.91
C ASP A 193 -5.06 6.89 27.45
N ASP A 194 -5.53 8.15 27.39
CA ASP A 194 -6.83 8.56 27.91
C ASP A 194 -7.99 7.90 27.15
N GLN A 195 -7.74 7.35 25.97
CA GLN A 195 -8.67 6.66 25.09
C GLN A 195 -8.67 5.14 25.28
N GLY A 196 -7.86 4.63 26.21
CA GLY A 196 -7.72 3.20 26.51
C GLY A 196 -6.91 2.42 25.47
N ARG A 197 -6.10 3.10 24.65
CA ARG A 197 -5.15 2.48 23.71
C ARG A 197 -3.82 2.25 24.42
N PRO A 198 -3.12 1.14 24.14
CA PRO A 198 -1.89 0.80 24.85
C PRO A 198 -0.77 1.77 24.46
N ARG A 199 -0.09 2.33 25.47
CA ARG A 199 1.26 2.83 25.30
C ARG A 199 2.20 1.63 25.27
N THR A 200 3.10 1.61 24.30
CA THR A 200 4.01 0.51 24.08
C THR A 200 5.44 1.03 24.01
N GLN A 201 6.36 0.18 24.41
CA GLN A 201 7.78 0.35 24.11
C GLN A 201 8.25 -0.88 23.34
N ARG A 202 9.30 -0.73 22.56
CA ARG A 202 9.90 -1.87 21.88
C ARG A 202 10.54 -2.80 22.91
N HIS A 203 10.20 -4.09 22.87
CA HIS A 203 10.77 -5.07 23.79
C HIS A 203 12.20 -5.46 23.38
N GLU A 204 12.42 -5.65 22.08
CA GLU A 204 13.74 -5.87 21.50
C GLU A 204 13.88 -5.13 20.16
N ASN A 205 15.09 -4.68 19.83
CA ASN A 205 15.44 -4.13 18.52
C ASN A 205 15.56 -5.24 17.45
N VAL A 206 14.55 -6.11 17.36
CA VAL A 206 14.53 -7.31 16.51
C VAL A 206 13.27 -7.30 15.64
N VAL A 207 13.45 -7.69 14.38
CA VAL A 207 12.38 -8.14 13.49
C VAL A 207 12.49 -9.66 13.33
N VAL A 208 11.45 -10.38 13.74
CA VAL A 208 11.41 -11.84 13.62
C VAL A 208 10.81 -12.20 12.26
N ILE A 209 11.61 -12.79 11.38
CA ILE A 209 11.22 -13.22 10.03
C ILE A 209 10.63 -14.62 10.09
N ASN A 210 9.44 -14.77 9.52
CA ASN A 210 8.76 -16.04 9.35
C ASN A 210 9.39 -16.84 8.22
N MET A 211 10.01 -17.99 8.52
CA MET A 211 10.58 -18.85 7.48
C MET A 211 9.55 -19.59 6.61
N TYR A 212 8.25 -19.45 6.91
CA TYR A 212 7.17 -19.88 6.02
C TYR A 212 6.75 -18.80 5.02
N PHE A 213 7.30 -17.59 5.10
CA PHE A 213 6.96 -16.50 4.18
C PHE A 213 7.35 -16.85 2.75
N ASN A 214 6.34 -16.93 1.90
CA ASN A 214 6.46 -17.14 0.48
C ASN A 214 5.24 -16.50 -0.21
N PRO A 215 5.31 -15.21 -0.56
CA PRO A 215 4.21 -14.52 -1.22
C PRO A 215 4.09 -14.88 -2.71
N GLN A 216 4.99 -15.71 -3.26
CA GLN A 216 5.08 -15.97 -4.69
C GLN A 216 3.80 -16.60 -5.24
N SER A 217 3.42 -16.17 -6.45
CA SER A 217 2.41 -16.81 -7.27
C SER A 217 3.07 -17.78 -8.25
N HIS A 218 2.35 -18.79 -8.74
CA HIS A 218 2.82 -19.70 -9.78
C HIS A 218 2.74 -19.03 -11.17
N PRO A 219 3.76 -19.13 -12.06
CA PRO A 219 5.07 -19.76 -11.85
C PRO A 219 5.95 -18.97 -10.88
N GLU A 220 6.73 -19.69 -10.06
CA GLU A 220 7.56 -19.13 -8.99
C GLU A 220 8.45 -17.99 -9.51
N GLU A 221 8.03 -16.75 -9.26
CA GLU A 221 8.82 -15.54 -9.47
C GLU A 221 9.03 -14.87 -8.12
N LEU A 222 10.27 -14.45 -7.81
CA LEU A 222 10.55 -13.68 -6.60
C LEU A 222 9.84 -12.32 -6.69
N ILE A 223 8.72 -12.20 -5.99
CA ILE A 223 7.97 -10.95 -5.92
C ILE A 223 8.85 -9.90 -5.24
N LYS A 224 8.93 -8.72 -5.87
CA LYS A 224 9.63 -7.57 -5.31
C LYS A 224 8.70 -6.86 -4.32
N ILE A 225 8.71 -7.30 -3.07
CA ILE A 225 8.00 -6.59 -2.00
C ILE A 225 8.60 -5.21 -1.78
N ASN A 226 7.76 -4.23 -1.53
CA ASN A 226 8.15 -2.85 -1.30
C ASN A 226 8.40 -2.63 0.19
N ARG A 227 9.51 -1.94 0.47
CA ARG A 227 9.86 -1.40 1.79
C ARG A 227 9.62 -2.35 2.96
N PRO A 228 10.22 -3.55 2.97
CA PRO A 228 10.27 -4.34 4.19
C PRO A 228 10.79 -3.50 5.37
N CYS A 229 10.20 -3.67 6.55
CA CYS A 229 10.68 -3.04 7.77
C CYS A 229 12.15 -3.45 8.05
N CYS A 230 13.06 -2.48 7.97
CA CYS A 230 14.50 -2.66 8.17
C CYS A 230 15.05 -1.75 9.27
N TYR A 231 14.43 -0.61 9.50
CA TYR A 231 14.87 0.40 10.46
C TYR A 231 13.74 0.77 11.40
N TYR A 232 14.11 1.24 12.59
CA TYR A 232 13.22 1.98 13.46
C TYR A 232 13.76 3.37 13.71
N LYS A 233 12.85 4.31 14.02
CA LYS A 233 13.21 5.64 14.48
C LYS A 233 13.39 5.60 15.99
N ASN A 234 14.55 6.00 16.50
CA ASN A 234 14.79 6.08 17.95
C ASN A 234 14.24 7.40 18.52
N GLU A 235 14.33 7.58 19.85
CA GLU A 235 13.84 8.79 20.56
C GLU A 235 14.54 10.09 20.11
N GLU A 236 15.73 9.99 19.53
CA GLU A 236 16.48 11.13 18.99
C GLU A 236 16.08 11.46 17.53
N GLY A 237 15.20 10.66 16.93
CA GLY A 237 14.76 10.79 15.54
C GLY A 237 15.71 10.14 14.53
N HIS A 238 16.72 9.40 14.97
CA HIS A 238 17.68 8.70 14.11
C HIS A 238 17.12 7.34 13.64
N TYR A 239 17.38 7.00 12.37
CA TYR A 239 17.08 5.68 11.83
C TYR A 239 18.13 4.66 12.27
N VAL A 240 17.71 3.66 13.03
CA VAL A 240 18.56 2.59 13.58
C VAL A 240 18.14 1.25 12.98
N PRO A 241 19.08 0.40 12.51
CA PRO A 241 18.73 -0.88 11.92
C PRO A 241 18.12 -1.85 12.95
N LEU A 242 17.11 -2.60 12.52
CA LEU A 242 16.56 -3.72 13.25
C LEU A 242 17.46 -4.95 13.09
N ARG A 243 17.69 -5.70 14.17
CA ARG A 243 18.35 -7.01 14.10
C ARG A 243 17.38 -8.03 13.51
N ILE A 244 17.88 -8.94 12.68
CA ILE A 244 17.04 -9.97 12.05
C ILE A 244 17.15 -11.25 12.87
N ARG A 245 16.00 -11.81 13.26
CA ARG A 245 15.88 -13.14 13.85
C ARG A 245 15.04 -14.02 12.93
N LEU A 246 15.53 -15.17 12.52
CA LEU A 246 14.75 -16.12 11.72
C LEU A 246 13.98 -17.07 12.65
N PHE A 247 12.72 -17.38 12.32
CA PHE A 247 11.89 -18.35 13.05
C PHE A 247 11.42 -19.50 12.16
N ARG A 248 11.59 -20.74 12.64
CA ARG A 248 11.00 -21.95 12.05
C ARG A 248 10.67 -22.98 13.13
N ALA A 249 9.55 -23.69 12.95
CA ALA A 249 9.26 -24.92 13.67
C ALA A 249 9.97 -26.11 12.97
N ILE A 250 10.77 -26.85 13.73
CA ILE A 250 11.44 -28.10 13.38
C ILE A 250 10.50 -29.26 13.74
N ARG A 251 10.26 -30.16 12.77
CA ARG A 251 9.67 -31.47 13.05
C ARG A 251 10.80 -32.47 13.34
N GLU A 252 10.77 -33.13 14.49
CA GLU A 252 11.61 -34.30 14.72
C GLU A 252 11.23 -35.39 13.71
N LYS A 253 12.19 -35.82 12.87
CA LYS A 253 12.05 -37.07 12.12
C LYS A 253 12.16 -38.21 13.13
N ARG A 254 11.06 -38.92 13.42
CA ARG A 254 11.20 -40.27 13.99
C ARG A 254 11.88 -41.15 12.95
N ASP A 255 12.97 -41.78 13.34
CA ASP A 255 13.64 -42.81 12.54
C ASP A 255 12.58 -43.83 12.07
N LEU A 256 12.40 -43.92 10.76
CA LEU A 256 11.58 -44.94 10.10
C LEU A 256 12.25 -46.31 10.24
N ALA A 257 12.27 -46.83 11.47
CA ALA A 257 12.62 -48.19 11.78
C ALA A 257 12.11 -48.57 13.19
N LYS A 258 10.80 -48.77 13.34
CA LYS A 258 10.18 -49.96 13.96
C LYS A 258 8.72 -49.73 14.40
N HIS A 259 7.90 -50.67 13.95
CA HIS A 259 6.60 -51.13 14.44
C HIS A 259 5.35 -50.26 14.26
N ASP A 260 4.46 -50.78 13.40
CA ASP A 260 3.01 -50.63 13.46
C ASP A 260 2.48 -50.78 14.88
N THR A 261 2.00 -49.70 15.45
CA THR A 261 0.82 -49.65 16.32
C THR A 261 0.21 -48.26 16.20
N ASP A 262 -1.10 -48.22 15.92
CA ASP A 262 -1.93 -47.03 15.90
C ASP A 262 -1.79 -46.23 17.21
N ASP A 263 -1.07 -45.11 17.16
CA ASP A 263 -1.20 -44.00 18.11
C ASP A 263 -0.74 -42.70 17.42
N ASP A 264 -1.70 -41.97 16.85
CA ASP A 264 -1.53 -40.61 16.30
C ASP A 264 -1.36 -39.59 17.44
N SER A 265 -0.33 -39.76 18.26
CA SER A 265 0.04 -38.81 19.32
C SER A 265 1.06 -37.78 18.79
N LYS A 266 0.52 -36.58 18.50
CA LYS A 266 1.17 -35.27 18.35
C LYS A 266 2.72 -35.29 18.37
N ALA A 267 3.33 -35.21 17.19
CA ALA A 267 4.72 -34.76 17.09
C ALA A 267 4.80 -33.32 17.64
N ALA A 268 5.66 -33.09 18.63
CA ALA A 268 5.95 -31.74 19.11
C ALA A 268 6.88 -31.07 18.10
N ASP A 269 6.51 -29.89 17.62
CA ASP A 269 7.39 -29.05 16.82
C ASP A 269 8.44 -28.41 17.78
N GLU A 270 9.72 -28.71 17.58
CA GLU A 270 10.84 -28.05 18.27
C GLU A 270 11.11 -26.68 17.60
N ILE A 271 11.56 -25.67 18.33
CA ILE A 271 11.71 -24.30 17.80
C ILE A 271 13.20 -23.99 17.53
N SER A 272 13.50 -23.41 16.36
CA SER A 272 14.86 -22.95 16.02
C SER A 272 14.91 -21.46 15.70
N TYR A 273 16.02 -20.83 16.11
CA TYR A 273 16.33 -19.42 15.94
C TYR A 273 17.75 -19.22 15.42
N THR A 274 17.92 -18.26 14.51
CA THR A 274 19.22 -17.74 14.08
C THR A 274 19.16 -16.21 14.07
N ASP A 275 20.10 -15.56 14.76
CA ASP A 275 20.21 -14.09 14.83
C ASP A 275 21.35 -13.58 13.93
N TYR A 276 21.13 -12.47 13.21
CA TYR A 276 22.18 -11.73 12.51
C TYR A 276 21.88 -10.22 12.49
N VAL A 277 22.93 -9.40 12.49
CA VAL A 277 22.85 -7.94 12.40
C VAL A 277 23.21 -7.51 10.98
N PRO A 278 22.31 -6.89 10.20
CA PRO A 278 22.64 -6.37 8.89
C PRO A 278 23.79 -5.35 8.98
N ASN A 279 24.91 -5.61 8.31
CA ASN A 279 26.01 -4.65 8.22
C ASN A 279 25.61 -3.52 7.24
N PRO A 280 25.52 -2.26 7.68
CA PRO A 280 25.12 -1.14 6.82
C PRO A 280 26.19 -0.72 5.79
N GLU A 281 27.45 -1.15 5.93
CA GLU A 281 28.59 -0.69 5.10
C GLU A 281 29.23 -1.78 4.22
N SER A 282 28.80 -3.04 4.27
CA SER A 282 29.40 -4.09 3.42
C SER A 282 28.68 -4.27 2.09
N ASP A 283 29.27 -3.76 1.02
CA ASP A 283 28.97 -4.06 -0.39
C ASP A 283 29.45 -5.47 -0.82
N ASP A 284 29.59 -6.42 0.10
CA ASP A 284 30.10 -7.78 -0.21
C ASP A 284 28.98 -8.84 -0.18
N PRO A 285 28.37 -9.16 -1.33
CA PRO A 285 27.40 -10.25 -1.45
C PRO A 285 28.06 -11.65 -1.49
N ALA A 286 29.39 -11.78 -1.39
CA ALA A 286 30.09 -13.03 -1.70
C ALA A 286 30.53 -13.87 -0.48
N ALA A 287 30.32 -13.41 0.76
CA ALA A 287 30.88 -14.07 1.94
C ALA A 287 29.86 -14.84 2.80
N THR A 288 28.93 -15.59 2.21
CA THR A 288 28.40 -16.84 2.84
C THR A 288 27.77 -17.74 1.78
N LEU A 289 28.61 -18.43 1.01
CA LEU A 289 28.19 -19.39 0.00
C LEU A 289 28.70 -20.78 0.36
N GLU A 290 27.83 -21.63 0.88
CA GLU A 290 27.85 -23.07 0.58
C GLU A 290 26.47 -23.66 0.88
N PHE A 291 26.10 -24.65 0.08
CA PHE A 291 24.82 -25.41 0.02
C PHE A 291 23.75 -24.90 -0.97
N TYR A 292 23.80 -25.48 -2.18
CA TYR A 292 22.78 -25.35 -3.23
C TYR A 292 22.11 -26.68 -3.60
N THR A 293 20.77 -26.61 -3.60
CA THR A 293 19.73 -27.49 -4.21
C THR A 293 19.56 -28.88 -3.59
N THR A 294 18.35 -29.43 -3.45
CA THR A 294 17.13 -29.36 -4.28
C THR A 294 15.91 -28.86 -3.50
N ASP A 295 15.06 -28.01 -4.10
CA ASP A 295 13.87 -27.35 -3.51
C ASP A 295 14.16 -26.40 -2.33
N ASN A 296 14.83 -25.26 -2.57
CA ASN A 296 15.60 -24.52 -1.54
C ASN A 296 14.86 -23.32 -0.87
N PRO A 297 14.12 -23.50 0.24
CA PRO A 297 13.53 -22.40 1.02
C PRO A 297 14.57 -21.41 1.59
N ALA A 298 15.86 -21.77 1.66
CA ALA A 298 16.90 -20.86 2.17
C ALA A 298 17.13 -19.65 1.24
N GLY A 299 17.02 -19.83 -0.09
CA GLY A 299 17.19 -18.73 -1.05
C GLY A 299 16.03 -17.73 -1.05
N ILE A 300 14.80 -18.24 -0.91
CA ILE A 300 13.59 -17.40 -0.76
C ILE A 300 13.68 -16.57 0.53
N ILE A 301 14.11 -17.19 1.63
CA ILE A 301 14.27 -16.48 2.90
C ILE A 301 15.40 -15.47 2.85
N ASP A 302 16.54 -15.77 2.22
CA ASP A 302 17.62 -14.78 2.05
C ASP A 302 17.15 -13.58 1.20
N TRP A 303 16.42 -13.85 0.11
CA TRP A 303 15.80 -12.80 -0.70
C TRP A 303 14.92 -11.88 0.13
N TYR A 304 13.94 -12.42 0.87
CA TYR A 304 12.97 -11.60 1.61
C TYR A 304 13.48 -11.01 2.94
N SER A 305 14.58 -11.56 3.48
CA SER A 305 15.20 -11.03 4.70
C SER A 305 16.29 -10.00 4.42
N LYS A 306 17.02 -10.11 3.29
CA LYS A 306 18.17 -9.25 2.98
C LYS A 306 18.12 -8.64 1.58
N GLU A 307 18.04 -9.46 0.53
CA GLU A 307 18.31 -8.98 -0.83
C GLU A 307 17.24 -8.00 -1.33
N VAL A 308 15.97 -8.26 -1.01
CA VAL A 308 14.84 -7.44 -1.44
C VAL A 308 14.91 -6.02 -0.88
N ALA A 309 15.53 -5.82 0.29
CA ALA A 309 15.75 -4.49 0.88
C ALA A 309 16.81 -3.68 0.13
N ASN A 310 17.72 -4.33 -0.59
CA ASN A 310 18.82 -3.69 -1.32
C ASN A 310 18.48 -3.37 -2.79
N LEU A 311 17.24 -3.63 -3.22
CA LEU A 311 16.76 -3.25 -4.55
C LEU A 311 16.82 -1.74 -4.74
N GLU A 312 17.36 -1.34 -5.88
CA GLU A 312 17.51 0.07 -6.26
C GLU A 312 16.22 0.61 -6.86
N SER A 313 15.84 1.80 -6.44
CA SER A 313 14.83 2.63 -7.10
C SER A 313 15.41 3.97 -7.50
N TYR A 314 14.84 4.51 -8.57
CA TYR A 314 15.11 5.85 -9.06
C TYR A 314 13.82 6.67 -8.89
N ILE A 315 13.51 7.54 -9.85
CA ILE A 315 12.35 8.44 -9.77
C ILE A 315 11.10 7.65 -10.18
N ASP A 316 10.17 7.52 -9.23
CA ASP A 316 8.90 6.80 -9.37
C ASP A 316 7.77 7.74 -9.82
N ALA A 317 7.81 9.01 -9.45
CA ALA A 317 6.90 10.02 -9.96
C ALA A 317 7.56 11.40 -9.97
N ALA A 318 6.98 12.33 -10.72
CA ALA A 318 7.39 13.72 -10.66
C ALA A 318 6.24 14.66 -11.02
N PHE A 319 6.27 15.88 -10.50
CA PHE A 319 5.44 16.95 -11.03
C PHE A 319 6.11 18.32 -10.85
N LEU A 320 5.75 19.25 -11.73
CA LEU A 320 6.31 20.60 -11.76
C LEU A 320 5.80 21.42 -10.55
N SER A 321 6.71 22.11 -9.86
CA SER A 321 6.38 23.13 -8.86
C SER A 321 5.90 24.43 -9.54
N SER A 322 5.34 25.37 -8.78
CA SER A 322 5.12 26.74 -9.27
C SER A 322 6.40 27.57 -9.39
N SER A 323 7.37 27.26 -8.53
CA SER A 323 8.63 27.96 -8.48
C SER A 323 9.44 27.64 -9.73
N ALA A 324 10.02 28.68 -10.33
CA ALA A 324 10.74 28.57 -11.58
C ALA A 324 11.85 27.51 -11.48
N ASN A 325 11.87 26.60 -12.45
CA ASN A 325 12.80 25.48 -12.54
C ASN A 325 12.76 24.52 -11.34
N GLU A 326 11.66 24.47 -10.57
CA GLU A 326 11.52 23.50 -9.49
C GLU A 326 10.53 22.38 -9.84
N ALA A 327 10.86 21.17 -9.39
CA ALA A 327 10.01 19.99 -9.54
C ALA A 327 10.10 19.13 -8.28
N TYR A 328 8.98 18.52 -7.92
CA TYR A 328 8.93 17.46 -6.93
C TYR A 328 9.28 16.15 -7.63
N LEU A 329 10.26 15.43 -7.11
CA LEU A 329 10.62 14.08 -7.55
C LEU A 329 10.33 13.12 -6.40
N PHE A 330 9.59 12.06 -6.68
CA PHE A 330 9.19 11.06 -5.70
C PHE A 330 9.97 9.77 -5.94
N MET A 331 10.45 9.17 -4.87
CA MET A 331 11.18 7.91 -4.85
C MET A 331 10.68 7.14 -3.63
N ARG A 332 9.98 6.03 -3.83
CA ARG A 332 9.29 5.30 -2.74
C ARG A 332 8.32 6.24 -1.99
N ASN A 333 8.34 6.24 -0.66
CA ASN A 333 7.57 7.16 0.19
C ASN A 333 8.31 8.45 0.54
N GLU A 334 9.34 8.79 -0.22
CA GLU A 334 10.11 10.00 -0.03
C GLU A 334 10.03 10.89 -1.26
N TYR A 335 10.36 12.15 -1.07
CA TYR A 335 10.47 13.10 -2.15
C TYR A 335 11.63 14.06 -1.94
N VAL A 336 12.05 14.68 -3.03
CA VAL A 336 12.88 15.88 -3.02
C VAL A 336 12.16 16.99 -3.79
N LEU A 337 12.32 18.22 -3.32
CA LEU A 337 12.07 19.40 -4.15
C LEU A 337 13.41 19.79 -4.76
N MET A 338 13.50 19.73 -6.08
CA MET A 338 14.73 19.95 -6.81
C MET A 338 14.59 21.15 -7.74
N ASN A 339 15.59 22.03 -7.74
CA ASN A 339 15.78 22.97 -8.82
C ASN A 339 16.56 22.27 -9.95
N TYR A 340 15.94 22.07 -11.11
CA TYR A 340 16.49 21.28 -12.22
C TYR A 340 17.19 22.14 -13.30
N ALA A 341 17.53 23.39 -12.99
CA ALA A 341 18.19 24.29 -13.92
C ALA A 341 19.49 23.65 -14.47
N PRO A 342 19.65 23.56 -15.81
CA PRO A 342 20.82 22.92 -16.41
C PRO A 342 22.14 23.52 -15.90
N GLY A 343 23.06 22.67 -15.44
CA GLY A 343 24.39 23.07 -14.96
C GLY A 343 24.41 23.84 -13.63
N SER A 344 23.28 23.96 -12.94
CA SER A 344 23.16 24.63 -11.64
C SER A 344 22.12 23.96 -10.74
N ASP A 345 21.91 22.66 -10.95
CA ASP A 345 20.91 21.89 -10.21
C ASP A 345 21.24 21.84 -8.72
N LYS A 346 20.18 21.89 -7.91
CA LYS A 346 20.30 21.81 -6.45
C LYS A 346 19.07 21.19 -5.82
N ILE A 347 19.28 20.51 -4.69
CA ILE A 347 18.21 20.10 -3.81
C ILE A 347 17.76 21.31 -3.00
N VAL A 348 16.49 21.69 -3.17
CA VAL A 348 15.86 22.79 -2.44
C VAL A 348 15.37 22.30 -1.08
N SER A 349 14.80 21.08 -1.06
CA SER A 349 14.33 20.42 0.16
C SER A 349 14.33 18.90 -0.01
N GLY A 350 14.40 18.19 1.12
CA GLY A 350 14.48 16.73 1.18
C GLY A 350 15.91 16.18 1.06
N PRO A 351 16.07 14.85 0.98
CA PRO A 351 14.99 13.86 0.92
C PRO A 351 14.19 13.81 2.22
N SER A 352 12.87 13.85 2.11
CA SER A 352 11.92 13.79 3.24
C SER A 352 10.83 12.77 2.95
N LEU A 353 10.26 12.18 4.00
CA LEU A 353 9.05 11.38 3.85
C LEU A 353 7.91 12.23 3.28
N ILE A 354 7.07 11.63 2.44
CA ILE A 354 5.91 12.30 1.86
C ILE A 354 4.96 12.76 2.97
N CYS A 355 4.70 11.93 3.97
CA CYS A 355 3.84 12.28 5.10
C CYS A 355 4.39 13.44 5.97
N ASP A 356 5.71 13.63 6.03
CA ASP A 356 6.33 14.76 6.75
C ASP A 356 6.23 16.08 5.96
N GLY A 357 6.36 15.99 4.63
CA GLY A 357 6.28 17.15 3.73
C GLY A 357 4.85 17.54 3.37
N PHE A 358 3.93 16.58 3.39
CA PHE A 358 2.52 16.72 3.04
C PHE A 358 1.64 16.15 4.17
N PRO A 359 1.46 16.89 5.28
CA PRO A 359 0.59 16.50 6.38
C PRO A 359 -0.80 15.98 6.00
N SER A 360 -1.42 16.45 4.91
CA SER A 360 -2.72 15.92 4.47
C SER A 360 -2.65 14.51 3.89
N LEU A 361 -1.45 14.02 3.58
CA LEU A 361 -1.20 12.67 3.09
C LEU A 361 -0.82 11.68 4.20
N VAL A 362 -0.75 12.12 5.46
CA VAL A 362 -0.61 11.21 6.61
C VAL A 362 -1.73 10.17 6.59
N ASP A 363 -1.39 8.92 6.95
CA ASP A 363 -2.27 7.77 6.91
C ASP A 363 -2.83 7.40 5.52
N THR A 364 -2.48 8.09 4.43
CA THR A 364 -2.97 7.72 3.08
C THR A 364 -2.04 6.72 2.40
N THR A 365 -2.53 5.99 1.39
CA THR A 365 -1.65 5.21 0.48
C THR A 365 -0.52 6.06 -0.12
N PHE A 366 -0.74 7.37 -0.33
CA PHE A 366 0.26 8.26 -0.92
C PHE A 366 1.42 8.55 0.05
N GLY A 367 1.10 8.81 1.32
CA GLY A 367 2.11 8.97 2.38
C GLY A 367 2.75 7.65 2.77
N GLU A 368 1.93 6.59 2.90
CA GLU A 368 2.34 5.30 3.42
C GLU A 368 3.01 4.39 2.41
N TYR A 369 2.67 4.41 1.12
CA TYR A 369 3.33 3.58 0.09
C TYR A 369 4.17 4.40 -0.88
N GLY A 370 3.76 5.64 -1.10
CA GLY A 370 4.41 6.55 -2.03
C GLY A 370 3.48 7.00 -3.15
N ILE A 371 3.95 8.01 -3.87
CA ILE A 371 3.32 8.52 -5.09
C ILE A 371 4.06 7.89 -6.28
N ASP A 372 3.34 7.12 -7.09
CA ASP A 372 3.90 6.38 -8.25
C ASP A 372 3.54 7.00 -9.60
N CYS A 373 2.74 8.06 -9.61
CA CYS A 373 2.59 8.99 -10.72
C CYS A 373 2.05 10.33 -10.21
N GLY A 374 2.37 11.42 -10.89
CA GLY A 374 1.76 12.70 -10.63
C GLY A 374 1.87 13.66 -11.81
N PHE A 375 1.01 14.68 -11.83
CA PHE A 375 1.17 15.82 -12.73
C PHE A 375 0.53 17.08 -12.15
N ARG A 376 1.12 18.24 -12.46
CA ARG A 376 0.56 19.54 -12.08
C ARG A 376 -0.73 19.80 -12.84
N ALA A 377 -1.77 20.31 -12.17
CA ALA A 377 -3.01 20.77 -12.77
C ALA A 377 -3.18 22.29 -12.55
N LEU A 378 -3.86 22.94 -13.50
CA LEU A 378 -4.19 24.37 -13.36
C LEU A 378 -5.39 24.61 -12.45
N HIS A 379 -5.25 25.60 -11.58
CA HIS A 379 -6.19 25.96 -10.52
C HIS A 379 -7.45 26.70 -11.01
N GLU A 380 -7.31 27.62 -11.97
CA GLU A 380 -8.30 28.65 -12.32
C GLU A 380 -9.68 28.11 -12.76
N PHE A 381 -9.79 26.81 -13.05
CA PHE A 381 -10.97 26.20 -13.65
C PHE A 381 -11.58 25.04 -12.84
N LEU A 382 -11.13 24.84 -11.59
CA LEU A 382 -11.66 23.79 -10.70
C LEU A 382 -12.75 24.29 -9.73
N GLY A 383 -13.27 25.51 -9.91
CA GLY A 383 -14.36 26.06 -9.07
C GLY A 383 -13.93 26.50 -7.66
N LEU A 384 -12.62 26.66 -7.44
CA LEU A 384 -12.03 27.12 -6.18
C LEU A 384 -12.04 28.67 -6.12
N HIS A 385 -12.09 29.25 -4.90
CA HIS A 385 -12.34 30.69 -4.71
C HIS A 385 -11.27 31.58 -5.38
N PRO A 386 -11.67 32.65 -6.11
CA PRO A 386 -10.74 33.62 -6.69
C PRO A 386 -10.03 34.39 -5.57
N GLY A 387 -8.78 34.01 -5.30
CA GLY A 387 -7.94 34.54 -4.21
C GLY A 387 -6.99 33.49 -3.63
N ASP A 388 -7.32 32.21 -3.77
CA ASP A 388 -6.44 31.08 -3.43
C ASP A 388 -5.53 30.76 -4.63
N GLN A 389 -4.28 31.21 -4.65
CA GLN A 389 -3.29 30.73 -5.64
C GLN A 389 -2.83 29.30 -5.31
N ARG A 390 -3.76 28.35 -5.13
CA ARG A 390 -3.48 26.99 -4.67
C ARG A 390 -3.05 26.11 -5.84
N LEU A 391 -1.83 25.60 -5.77
CA LEU A 391 -1.24 24.79 -6.81
C LEU A 391 -1.73 23.36 -6.65
N VAL A 392 -2.42 22.88 -7.67
CA VAL A 392 -3.07 21.57 -7.63
C VAL A 392 -2.21 20.56 -8.39
N ALA A 393 -2.09 19.36 -7.86
CA ALA A 393 -1.54 18.21 -8.58
C ALA A 393 -2.51 17.04 -8.47
N TYR A 394 -2.60 16.25 -9.54
CA TYR A 394 -3.12 14.90 -9.43
C TYR A 394 -1.97 13.99 -9.02
N ILE A 395 -2.19 13.17 -8.01
CA ILE A 395 -1.25 12.16 -7.53
C ILE A 395 -1.89 10.78 -7.57
N PHE A 396 -1.08 9.76 -7.79
CA PHE A 396 -1.50 8.37 -7.95
C PHE A 396 -0.69 7.46 -7.04
N SER A 397 -1.32 6.36 -6.63
CA SER A 397 -0.72 5.26 -5.86
C SER A 397 -1.51 4.00 -6.21
N GLY A 398 -0.96 3.17 -7.10
CA GLY A 398 -1.67 2.03 -7.67
C GLY A 398 -2.90 2.47 -8.48
N ASN A 399 -4.07 1.95 -8.13
CA ASN A 399 -5.34 2.32 -8.77
C ASN A 399 -6.04 3.50 -8.08
N LEU A 400 -5.44 4.09 -7.05
CA LEU A 400 -6.00 5.23 -6.32
C LEU A 400 -5.39 6.53 -6.83
N CYS A 401 -6.19 7.58 -6.83
CA CYS A 401 -5.77 8.92 -7.18
C CYS A 401 -6.44 9.96 -6.29
N ALA A 402 -5.74 11.07 -6.09
CA ALA A 402 -6.23 12.21 -5.36
C ALA A 402 -5.78 13.50 -6.04
N MET A 403 -6.55 14.56 -5.79
CA MET A 403 -6.20 15.91 -6.21
C MET A 403 -5.75 16.69 -4.99
N VAL A 404 -4.50 17.16 -4.98
CA VAL A 404 -3.86 17.75 -3.80
C VAL A 404 -3.41 19.16 -4.09
N ASN A 405 -3.74 20.07 -3.18
CA ASN A 405 -3.09 21.37 -3.08
C ASN A 405 -1.73 21.18 -2.39
N HIS A 406 -0.63 21.36 -3.11
CA HIS A 406 0.72 21.01 -2.63
C HIS A 406 1.51 22.21 -2.06
N ALA A 407 0.81 23.15 -1.40
CA ALA A 407 1.32 24.43 -0.87
C ALA A 407 2.79 24.39 -0.38
N PRO A 408 3.78 24.85 -1.19
CA PRO A 408 5.20 24.57 -0.99
C PRO A 408 5.78 25.09 0.34
N ASP A 409 5.20 26.17 0.88
CA ASP A 409 5.82 26.95 1.96
C ASP A 409 5.02 26.94 3.29
N ALA A 410 3.82 26.35 3.32
CA ALA A 410 2.87 26.58 4.41
C ALA A 410 2.54 25.36 5.30
N LYS A 411 2.95 24.13 4.93
CA LYS A 411 2.47 22.88 5.54
C LYS A 411 0.93 22.80 5.66
N ASP A 412 0.23 23.53 4.77
CA ASP A 412 -1.24 23.58 4.67
C ASP A 412 -1.67 22.90 3.35
N ASP A 413 -0.97 21.82 2.99
CA ASP A 413 -1.39 20.98 1.89
C ASP A 413 -2.73 20.35 2.22
N LYS A 414 -3.56 20.13 1.20
CA LYS A 414 -4.92 19.59 1.37
C LYS A 414 -5.27 18.67 0.24
N ILE A 415 -5.82 17.50 0.57
CA ILE A 415 -6.58 16.71 -0.39
C ILE A 415 -7.87 17.47 -0.71
N THR A 416 -8.01 17.88 -1.97
CA THR A 416 -9.16 18.64 -2.48
C THR A 416 -10.20 17.74 -3.14
N SER A 417 -9.80 16.55 -3.59
CA SER A 417 -10.70 15.51 -4.10
C SER A 417 -10.04 14.13 -3.95
N GLY A 418 -10.84 13.13 -3.62
CA GLY A 418 -10.40 11.77 -3.30
C GLY A 418 -9.85 11.59 -1.89
N PRO A 419 -9.16 10.48 -1.60
CA PRO A 419 -8.74 9.43 -2.55
C PRO A 419 -9.91 8.71 -3.24
N LEU A 420 -9.80 8.46 -4.54
CA LEU A 420 -10.77 7.71 -5.36
C LEU A 420 -10.05 6.69 -6.23
N THR A 421 -10.75 5.65 -6.69
CA THR A 421 -10.20 4.83 -7.78
C THR A 421 -10.03 5.68 -9.06
N ILE A 422 -9.08 5.31 -9.91
CA ILE A 422 -8.84 5.98 -11.20
C ILE A 422 -10.13 5.99 -12.04
N CYS A 423 -10.91 4.90 -12.04
CA CYS A 423 -12.16 4.84 -12.81
C CYS A 423 -13.31 5.64 -12.20
N THR A 424 -13.28 5.93 -10.89
CA THR A 424 -14.24 6.87 -10.30
C THR A 424 -13.88 8.31 -10.70
N MET A 425 -12.59 8.67 -10.68
CA MET A 425 -12.13 10.01 -11.08
C MET A 425 -12.23 10.23 -12.60
N PHE A 426 -11.85 9.23 -13.38
CA PHE A 426 -11.78 9.24 -14.84
C PHE A 426 -12.53 8.02 -15.43
N PRO A 427 -13.88 8.07 -15.52
CA PRO A 427 -14.71 6.91 -15.91
C PRO A 427 -14.37 6.31 -17.28
N PHE A 428 -13.81 7.10 -18.19
CA PHE A 428 -13.40 6.65 -19.52
C PHE A 428 -12.20 5.69 -19.51
N PHE A 429 -11.53 5.47 -18.36
CA PHE A 429 -10.48 4.47 -18.23
C PHE A 429 -10.98 3.07 -17.87
N LYS A 430 -12.27 2.91 -17.55
CA LYS A 430 -12.86 1.59 -17.23
C LYS A 430 -12.70 0.60 -18.38
N GLY A 431 -12.23 -0.60 -18.08
CA GLY A 431 -11.91 -1.65 -19.05
C GLY A 431 -10.64 -1.39 -19.87
N SER A 432 -9.82 -0.41 -19.48
CA SER A 432 -8.56 -0.10 -20.13
C SER A 432 -7.36 -0.39 -19.21
N GLU A 433 -6.16 -0.48 -19.78
CA GLU A 433 -4.92 -0.67 -19.01
C GLU A 433 -4.64 0.41 -17.95
N PHE A 434 -5.27 1.58 -18.05
CA PHE A 434 -5.11 2.69 -17.12
C PHE A 434 -5.98 2.54 -15.86
N GLU A 435 -6.98 1.65 -15.87
CA GLU A 435 -7.87 1.40 -14.72
C GLU A 435 -7.10 1.00 -13.46
N SER A 436 -6.01 0.25 -13.65
CA SER A 436 -5.24 -0.33 -12.57
C SER A 436 -4.00 0.47 -12.18
N GLY A 437 -3.76 1.62 -12.82
CA GLY A 437 -2.63 2.48 -12.51
C GLY A 437 -2.08 3.23 -13.71
N ILE A 438 -1.30 4.27 -13.43
CA ILE A 438 -0.63 5.11 -14.41
C ILE A 438 0.85 5.15 -14.03
N ASP A 439 1.73 4.89 -14.99
CA ASP A 439 3.17 4.83 -14.72
C ASP A 439 3.80 6.23 -14.73
N ALA A 440 3.33 7.13 -15.57
CA ALA A 440 3.84 8.50 -15.61
C ALA A 440 2.79 9.45 -16.19
N ALA A 441 2.89 10.73 -15.86
CA ALA A 441 2.04 11.74 -16.48
C ALA A 441 2.76 13.09 -16.55
N PHE A 442 2.34 13.94 -17.49
CA PHE A 442 2.74 15.34 -17.51
C PHE A 442 1.65 16.22 -18.14
N GLU A 443 1.59 17.48 -17.72
CA GLU A 443 0.61 18.45 -18.19
C GLU A 443 1.01 19.04 -19.54
N VAL A 444 0.05 19.24 -20.43
CA VAL A 444 0.24 19.99 -21.66
C VAL A 444 0.05 21.46 -21.32
N ASN A 445 1.15 22.21 -21.34
CA ASN A 445 1.27 23.62 -20.95
C ASN A 445 -0.01 24.45 -21.08
N LYS A 446 -0.73 24.58 -19.97
CA LYS A 446 -1.89 25.45 -19.81
C LYS A 446 -3.08 25.18 -20.74
N THR A 447 -3.22 23.95 -21.24
CA THR A 447 -4.35 23.57 -22.11
C THR A 447 -5.45 22.79 -21.39
N HIS A 448 -5.28 22.52 -20.09
CA HIS A 448 -6.11 21.59 -19.32
C HIS A 448 -6.01 20.14 -19.77
N GLU A 449 -4.96 19.81 -20.50
CA GLU A 449 -4.72 18.47 -20.99
C GLU A 449 -3.50 17.86 -20.33
N ALA A 450 -3.48 16.54 -20.25
CA ALA A 450 -2.34 15.80 -19.74
C ALA A 450 -2.09 14.57 -20.60
N TYR A 451 -0.83 14.21 -20.75
CA TYR A 451 -0.42 12.90 -21.24
C TYR A 451 -0.21 11.98 -20.05
N LEU A 452 -0.83 10.80 -20.09
CA LEU A 452 -0.70 9.73 -19.12
C LEU A 452 -0.11 8.52 -19.85
N PHE A 453 0.79 7.79 -19.19
CA PHE A 453 1.51 6.65 -19.76
C PHE A 453 1.27 5.41 -18.92
N LYS A 454 1.10 4.27 -19.59
CA LYS A 454 0.98 2.97 -18.96
C LYS A 454 1.54 1.92 -19.89
N SER A 455 2.58 1.20 -19.45
CA SER A 455 3.31 0.26 -20.29
C SER A 455 3.71 0.93 -21.62
N SER A 456 3.48 0.29 -22.76
CA SER A 456 3.77 0.86 -24.08
C SER A 456 2.67 1.78 -24.64
N GLN A 457 1.67 2.15 -23.85
CA GLN A 457 0.55 2.99 -24.28
C GLN A 457 0.57 4.38 -23.62
N TYR A 458 -0.09 5.33 -24.27
CA TYR A 458 -0.38 6.65 -23.74
C TYR A 458 -1.87 6.98 -23.89
N ALA A 459 -2.35 7.88 -23.04
CA ALA A 459 -3.62 8.57 -23.17
C ALA A 459 -3.37 10.08 -23.10
N ARG A 460 -4.07 10.86 -23.93
CA ARG A 460 -4.18 12.31 -23.80
C ARG A 460 -5.58 12.61 -23.30
N ILE A 461 -5.70 13.29 -22.18
CA ILE A 461 -6.98 13.60 -21.53
C ILE A 461 -7.14 15.10 -21.41
N ASN A 462 -8.39 15.55 -21.27
CA ASN A 462 -8.71 16.84 -20.65
C ASN A 462 -9.15 16.58 -19.21
N TYR A 463 -8.36 17.03 -18.23
CA TYR A 463 -8.59 16.73 -16.82
C TYR A 463 -9.67 17.59 -16.17
N VAL A 464 -10.09 18.70 -16.80
CA VAL A 464 -11.21 19.54 -16.30
C VAL A 464 -12.57 19.03 -16.77
N SER A 465 -12.69 18.71 -18.06
CA SER A 465 -13.94 18.18 -18.65
C SER A 465 -14.09 16.66 -18.52
N HIS A 466 -13.08 15.98 -17.93
CA HIS A 466 -13.01 14.53 -17.77
C HIS A 466 -13.26 13.80 -19.10
N LYS A 467 -12.52 14.19 -20.15
CA LYS A 467 -12.64 13.60 -21.49
C LYS A 467 -11.34 12.97 -21.96
N LEU A 468 -11.45 11.79 -22.56
CA LEU A 468 -10.38 11.18 -23.34
C LEU A 468 -10.28 11.87 -24.71
N ILE A 469 -9.12 12.41 -25.05
CA ILE A 469 -8.84 13.07 -26.34
C ILE A 469 -8.23 12.07 -27.32
N ALA A 470 -7.23 11.31 -26.87
CA ALA A 470 -6.55 10.31 -27.69
C ALA A 470 -6.01 9.18 -26.83
N LYS A 471 -5.85 7.98 -27.40
CA LYS A 471 -5.18 6.83 -26.78
C LYS A 471 -4.46 6.01 -27.84
N GLY A 472 -3.32 5.42 -27.49
CA GLY A 472 -2.64 4.47 -28.36
C GLY A 472 -1.19 4.22 -27.96
N PRO A 473 -0.40 3.52 -28.80
CA PRO A 473 0.99 3.23 -28.49
C PRO A 473 1.83 4.50 -28.36
N ILE A 474 2.77 4.52 -27.41
CA ILE A 474 3.67 5.67 -27.16
C ILE A 474 4.31 6.14 -28.46
N ILE A 475 4.87 5.22 -29.25
CA ILE A 475 5.56 5.53 -30.51
C ILE A 475 4.68 6.14 -31.62
N LYS A 476 3.34 6.10 -31.47
CA LYS A 476 2.42 6.80 -32.38
C LYS A 476 2.23 8.26 -31.96
N GLY A 477 2.13 8.52 -30.65
CA GLY A 477 2.04 9.89 -30.11
C GLY A 477 3.39 10.61 -30.09
N PHE A 478 4.47 9.85 -29.90
CA PHE A 478 5.84 10.33 -29.74
C PHE A 478 6.79 9.51 -30.63
N PRO A 479 6.79 9.72 -31.96
CA PRO A 479 7.65 8.96 -32.88
C PRO A 479 9.14 9.04 -32.57
N CYS A 480 9.60 10.13 -31.94
CA CYS A 480 10.98 10.30 -31.51
C CYS A 480 11.44 9.30 -30.44
N LEU A 481 10.52 8.64 -29.73
CA LEU A 481 10.85 7.66 -28.70
C LEU A 481 11.09 6.25 -29.27
N ARG A 482 10.86 6.03 -30.56
CA ARG A 482 11.09 4.74 -31.21
C ARG A 482 12.56 4.33 -31.11
N GLY A 483 12.81 3.07 -30.73
CA GLY A 483 14.16 2.53 -30.54
C GLY A 483 14.85 3.02 -29.26
N THR A 484 14.17 3.79 -28.42
CA THR A 484 14.68 4.20 -27.11
C THR A 484 14.13 3.32 -26.00
N ILE A 485 14.69 3.43 -24.80
CA ILE A 485 14.17 2.75 -23.60
C ILE A 485 12.72 3.15 -23.26
N PHE A 486 12.24 4.29 -23.75
CA PHE A 486 10.90 4.83 -23.47
C PHE A 486 9.80 4.25 -24.36
N GLU A 487 10.15 3.55 -25.45
CA GLU A 487 9.16 2.92 -26.33
C GLU A 487 8.27 1.91 -25.60
N SER A 488 8.84 1.20 -24.62
CA SER A 488 8.14 0.20 -23.81
C SER A 488 7.52 0.75 -22.52
N GLY A 489 7.59 2.07 -22.30
CA GLY A 489 6.99 2.75 -21.15
C GLY A 489 7.91 3.75 -20.48
N ILE A 490 7.32 4.61 -19.66
CA ILE A 490 7.94 5.74 -18.97
C ILE A 490 7.61 5.59 -17.47
N GLN A 491 8.61 5.69 -16.59
CA GLN A 491 8.46 5.46 -15.15
C GLN A 491 8.10 6.72 -14.38
N ALA A 492 8.52 7.90 -14.85
CA ALA A 492 8.05 9.17 -14.32
C ALA A 492 8.18 10.24 -15.41
N ALA A 493 7.41 11.31 -15.30
CA ALA A 493 7.53 12.44 -16.20
C ALA A 493 7.10 13.74 -15.51
N PHE A 494 7.59 14.87 -16.01
CA PHE A 494 7.01 16.17 -15.67
C PHE A 494 7.25 17.17 -16.80
N THR A 495 6.38 18.17 -16.90
CA THR A 495 6.50 19.27 -17.87
C THR A 495 7.51 20.29 -17.37
N SER A 496 8.42 20.74 -18.24
CA SER A 496 9.37 21.82 -17.94
C SER A 496 8.66 23.18 -17.85
N HIS A 497 9.30 24.16 -17.19
CA HIS A 497 8.91 25.57 -17.33
C HIS A 497 9.20 26.11 -18.73
N SER A 498 10.11 25.48 -19.47
CA SER A 498 10.33 25.74 -20.88
C SER A 498 9.12 25.34 -21.71
N LYS A 499 8.82 26.14 -22.74
CA LYS A 499 7.70 25.90 -23.62
C LYS A 499 7.83 24.56 -24.35
N ASP A 500 6.77 23.78 -24.26
CA ASP A 500 6.54 22.49 -24.91
C ASP A 500 7.59 21.41 -24.61
N GLU A 501 8.29 21.54 -23.49
CA GLU A 501 9.29 20.58 -23.04
C GLU A 501 8.79 19.72 -21.89
N ALA A 502 9.17 18.43 -21.88
CA ALA A 502 8.92 17.52 -20.78
C ALA A 502 10.13 16.61 -20.53
N TYR A 503 10.35 16.26 -19.27
CA TYR A 503 11.35 15.28 -18.84
C TYR A 503 10.68 13.92 -18.68
N LEU A 504 11.30 12.88 -19.22
CA LEU A 504 10.86 11.48 -19.10
C LEU A 504 11.95 10.68 -18.38
N PHE A 505 11.57 9.85 -17.42
CA PHE A 505 12.48 9.03 -16.62
C PHE A 505 12.20 7.54 -16.78
N LYS A 506 13.26 6.74 -16.75
CA LYS A 506 13.18 5.27 -16.70
C LYS A 506 14.46 4.70 -16.11
N GLY A 507 14.35 4.08 -14.93
CA GLY A 507 15.53 3.64 -14.17
C GLY A 507 16.52 4.79 -13.97
N LYS A 508 17.79 4.55 -14.26
CA LYS A 508 18.87 5.54 -14.12
C LYS A 508 18.96 6.59 -15.23
N SER A 509 18.05 6.56 -16.20
CA SER A 509 18.12 7.36 -17.41
C SER A 509 16.94 8.31 -17.54
N PHE A 510 17.16 9.43 -18.24
CA PHE A 510 16.13 10.38 -18.60
C PHE A 510 16.31 10.88 -20.04
N ALA A 511 15.25 11.47 -20.60
CA ALA A 511 15.30 12.23 -21.83
C ALA A 511 14.46 13.49 -21.71
N VAL A 512 14.84 14.54 -22.44
CA VAL A 512 14.03 15.74 -22.59
C VAL A 512 13.39 15.70 -23.96
N ILE A 513 12.08 15.90 -24.03
CA ILE A 513 11.36 15.96 -25.30
C ILE A 513 10.79 17.35 -25.52
N ASN A 514 10.74 17.78 -26.77
CA ASN A 514 9.80 18.81 -27.20
C ASN A 514 8.58 18.12 -27.81
N PHE A 515 7.46 18.12 -27.09
CA PHE A 515 6.27 17.36 -27.49
C PHE A 515 5.47 18.03 -28.61
N ALA A 516 5.66 19.33 -28.87
CA ALA A 516 5.07 20.00 -30.02
C ALA A 516 5.83 19.69 -31.32
N GLN A 517 7.15 19.61 -31.27
CA GLN A 517 8.02 19.26 -32.40
C GLN A 517 8.13 17.74 -32.61
N GLY A 518 7.78 16.95 -31.60
CA GLY A 518 7.93 15.49 -31.64
C GLY A 518 9.39 15.07 -31.73
N ALA A 519 10.27 15.73 -30.97
CA ALA A 519 11.71 15.51 -30.99
C ALA A 519 12.27 15.29 -29.59
N ILE A 520 13.31 14.46 -29.46
CA ILE A 520 14.15 14.43 -28.25
C ILE A 520 15.14 15.60 -28.36
N THR A 521 15.20 16.43 -27.33
CA THR A 521 16.12 17.56 -27.24
C THR A 521 17.32 17.19 -26.34
N ASN A 522 18.31 18.09 -26.23
CA ASN A 522 19.46 17.92 -25.33
C ASN A 522 20.23 16.59 -25.53
N ASP A 523 20.63 16.30 -26.77
CA ASP A 523 21.54 15.19 -27.13
C ASP A 523 21.08 13.76 -26.81
N GLY A 524 19.77 13.52 -26.69
CA GLY A 524 19.22 12.16 -26.59
C GLY A 524 18.97 11.67 -25.16
N VAL A 525 19.05 10.36 -24.95
CA VAL A 525 18.87 9.71 -23.65
C VAL A 525 20.15 9.84 -22.82
N LYS A 526 20.02 10.34 -21.59
CA LYS A 526 21.12 10.66 -20.68
C LYS A 526 20.97 9.93 -19.34
N GLU A 527 22.06 9.80 -18.60
CA GLU A 527 22.04 9.29 -17.22
C GLU A 527 21.74 10.41 -16.23
N ILE A 528 20.90 10.13 -15.23
CA ILE A 528 20.38 11.12 -14.28
C ILE A 528 21.52 11.76 -13.47
N VAL A 529 22.24 10.98 -12.68
CA VAL A 529 23.25 11.49 -11.73
C VAL A 529 24.43 12.19 -12.41
N SER A 530 24.75 11.81 -13.65
CA SER A 530 25.81 12.43 -14.45
C SER A 530 25.41 13.82 -14.97
N ASN A 531 24.12 14.12 -15.10
CA ASN A 531 23.62 15.42 -15.56
C ASN A 531 23.01 16.27 -14.43
N TRP A 532 22.62 15.63 -13.33
CA TRP A 532 22.11 16.23 -12.11
C TRP A 532 22.92 15.76 -10.89
N PRO A 533 24.16 16.26 -10.72
CA PRO A 533 25.05 15.80 -9.65
C PRO A 533 24.49 16.00 -8.24
N SER A 534 23.55 16.94 -8.04
CA SER A 534 22.91 17.13 -6.74
C SER A 534 22.08 15.93 -6.27
N LEU A 535 21.69 15.03 -7.19
CA LEU A 535 20.99 13.78 -6.88
C LEU A 535 21.93 12.61 -6.57
N ALA A 536 23.25 12.74 -6.81
CA ALA A 536 24.22 11.67 -6.54
C ALA A 536 24.20 11.13 -5.09
N PRO A 537 24.04 11.95 -4.03
CA PRO A 537 23.94 11.43 -2.66
C PRO A 537 22.54 10.84 -2.32
N ILE A 538 21.57 10.95 -3.23
CA ILE A 538 20.17 10.55 -3.01
C ILE A 538 19.82 9.31 -3.82
N LEU A 539 20.33 9.20 -5.06
CA LEU A 539 20.01 8.13 -5.99
C LEU A 539 21.19 7.17 -6.21
N PRO A 540 20.92 5.85 -6.32
CA PRO A 540 19.62 5.20 -6.18
C PRO A 540 19.15 5.10 -4.72
N ARG A 541 17.82 5.16 -4.49
CA ARG A 541 17.24 4.81 -3.18
C ARG A 541 17.20 3.30 -3.03
N LYS A 542 17.49 2.79 -1.84
CA LYS A 542 17.31 1.36 -1.52
C LYS A 542 15.87 1.11 -1.06
N ASN A 543 15.38 -0.10 -1.25
CA ASN A 543 14.03 -0.55 -0.90
C ASN A 543 13.88 -0.84 0.61
N LYS A 544 14.41 0.05 1.46
CA LYS A 544 14.45 -0.11 2.91
C LYS A 544 13.26 0.61 3.54
N GLY A 545 12.44 -0.09 4.32
CA GLY A 545 11.32 0.47 5.06
C GLY A 545 11.68 0.85 6.49
N VAL A 546 10.94 1.83 7.02
CA VAL A 546 10.94 2.24 8.43
C VAL A 546 9.68 1.68 9.08
N ASP A 547 9.79 1.28 10.34
CA ASP A 547 8.73 0.55 11.03
C ASP A 547 7.70 1.44 11.76
N VAL A 548 8.05 2.64 12.22
CA VAL A 548 7.18 3.55 12.98
C VAL A 548 7.42 4.97 12.51
N HIS A 549 6.34 5.73 12.36
CA HIS A 549 6.37 7.16 12.21
C HIS A 549 5.68 7.77 13.43
N ASP A 550 6.46 8.31 14.38
CA ASP A 550 5.88 9.19 15.40
C ASP A 550 5.33 10.43 14.69
N HIS A 551 4.10 10.32 14.20
CA HIS A 551 3.30 11.48 13.93
C HIS A 551 2.98 12.04 15.31
N GLU A 552 3.64 13.13 15.69
CA GLU A 552 2.95 14.09 16.53
C GLU A 552 1.67 14.40 15.77
N HIS A 553 0.58 13.70 16.12
CA HIS A 553 -0.72 14.02 15.60
C HIS A 553 -0.90 15.49 15.92
N ILE A 554 -0.76 16.35 14.91
CA ILE A 554 -1.29 17.69 14.97
C ILE A 554 -2.73 17.42 15.34
N LYS A 555 -3.09 17.73 16.59
CA LYS A 555 -4.41 17.51 17.14
C LYS A 555 -5.39 18.14 16.14
N SER A 556 -5.98 17.34 15.27
CA SER A 556 -7.23 17.70 14.64
C SER A 556 -8.23 17.67 15.79
N SER A 557 -8.41 18.84 16.38
CA SER A 557 -9.54 19.08 17.25
C SER A 557 -10.81 18.77 16.44
N ALA A 558 -11.56 17.76 16.88
CA ALA A 558 -12.68 17.10 16.18
C ALA A 558 -12.17 16.16 15.07
N ASP A 559 -12.16 14.83 15.25
CA ASP A 559 -13.34 14.01 14.90
C ASP A 559 -13.28 12.56 15.43
N ASP A 560 -12.51 12.28 16.48
CA ASP A 560 -12.45 10.92 17.06
C ASP A 560 -13.65 10.58 18.00
N GLN A 561 -14.78 11.29 17.84
CA GLN A 561 -16.01 10.99 18.57
C GLN A 561 -17.03 10.28 17.66
N PRO A 562 -17.72 9.23 18.14
CA PRO A 562 -18.97 8.81 17.52
C PRO A 562 -19.90 10.02 17.46
N GLN A 563 -20.41 10.37 16.28
CA GLN A 563 -21.53 11.31 16.21
C GLN A 563 -22.73 10.64 16.88
N ASP A 564 -22.96 10.97 18.16
CA ASP A 564 -24.22 10.68 18.85
C ASP A 564 -25.32 11.48 18.14
N ASN A 565 -25.98 10.83 17.18
CA ASN A 565 -27.25 11.32 16.68
C ASN A 565 -28.27 11.20 17.82
N PRO A 566 -28.86 12.32 18.31
CA PRO A 566 -29.89 12.22 19.33
C PRO A 566 -31.09 11.44 18.76
N PRO A 567 -31.82 10.68 19.61
CA PRO A 567 -32.96 9.91 19.16
C PRO A 567 -33.97 10.83 18.49
N LYS A 568 -34.32 10.52 17.24
CA LYS A 568 -35.42 11.21 16.53
C LYS A 568 -36.70 11.00 17.33
N ASP A 569 -37.20 12.08 17.93
CA ASP A 569 -38.52 12.13 18.52
C ASP A 569 -39.56 11.64 17.50
N LYS A 570 -40.38 10.68 17.95
CA LYS A 570 -41.56 10.22 17.20
C LYS A 570 -42.49 11.42 16.98
N PRO A 571 -43.07 11.61 15.77
CA PRO A 571 -44.08 12.64 15.59
C PRO A 571 -45.32 12.27 16.42
N ALA A 572 -45.76 13.23 17.24
CA ALA A 572 -47.00 13.16 17.99
C ALA A 572 -48.18 12.98 17.02
N HIS A 573 -49.03 11.99 17.29
CA HIS A 573 -50.34 11.87 16.69
C HIS A 573 -51.17 13.10 17.06
N VAL A 574 -51.49 13.94 16.08
CA VAL A 574 -52.56 14.92 16.19
C VAL A 574 -53.87 14.16 15.95
N HIS A 575 -54.64 13.95 17.01
CA HIS A 575 -56.05 13.60 16.92
C HIS A 575 -56.83 14.87 16.62
N ASP A 576 -57.43 14.91 15.43
CA ASP A 576 -58.59 15.77 15.16
C ASP A 576 -59.76 15.29 16.04
N GLU A 577 -60.24 16.15 16.94
CA GLU A 577 -61.60 16.06 17.45
C GLU A 577 -62.40 17.27 17.00
N LEU A 578 -63.52 16.96 16.34
CA LEU A 578 -64.62 17.84 16.02
C LEU A 578 -65.21 18.50 17.28
N LYS A 579 -65.14 19.83 17.37
CA LYS A 579 -66.29 20.76 17.43
C LYS A 579 -65.86 22.19 17.76
#